data_AF-A0A098LFA6-F1
#
_entry.id   AF-A0A098LFA6-F1
#
_cell.length_a   1.000
_cell.length_b   1.000
_cell.length_c   1.000
_cell.angle_alpha   90.00
_cell.angle_beta   90.00
_cell.angle_gamma   90.00
#
_symmetry.space_group_name_H-M   'P 1'
#
loop_
_entity.id
_entity.type
_entity.pdbx_description
1 polymer ?
#
loop_
_entity_poly.entity_id
_entity_poly.type
_entity_poly.pdbx_seq_one_letter_code
_entity_poly.pdbx_strand_id
1 'polypeptide(L)' 'MSVKYILSSNCITCHSKNIASGGVVLDTYESVREQAQKGALMGAILHKSGYQPMPPGTSIPQCQIEKIQQWVDANEPQ' A
#
# COMPACT_ATOMS: atom_id res chain seq x y z
N MET A 1 4.04 -13.28 8.45
CA MET A 1 3.23 -12.06 8.25
C MET A 1 2.83 -11.93 6.79
N SER A 2 1.53 -11.88 6.51
CA SER A 2 0.95 -11.77 5.17
C SER A 2 0.81 -10.31 4.72
N VAL A 3 0.63 -10.09 3.42
CA VAL A 3 0.39 -8.75 2.85
C VAL A 3 -0.86 -8.10 3.43
N LYS A 4 -1.96 -8.86 3.57
CA LYS A 4 -3.19 -8.38 4.24
C LYS A 4 -2.91 -7.75 5.60
N TYR A 5 -2.11 -8.41 6.45
CA TYR A 5 -1.80 -7.88 7.78
C TYR A 5 -0.93 -6.62 7.71
N ILE A 6 0.03 -6.56 6.78
CA ILE A 6 0.87 -5.37 6.56
C ILE A 6 0.00 -4.17 6.17
N LEU A 7 -0.93 -4.35 5.23
CA LEU A 7 -1.83 -3.29 4.76
C LEU A 7 -2.78 -2.83 5.87
N SER A 8 -3.34 -3.76 6.64
CA SER A 8 -4.20 -3.40 7.78
C SER A 8 -3.47 -2.57 8.84
N SER A 9 -2.21 -2.87 9.10
CA SER A 9 -1.45 -2.24 10.18
C SER A 9 -0.86 -0.87 9.78
N ASN A 10 -0.51 -0.69 8.50
CA ASN A 10 0.24 0.49 8.05
C ASN A 10 -0.53 1.41 7.08
N CYS A 11 -1.56 0.91 6.41
CA CYS A 11 -2.20 1.62 5.30
C CYS A 11 -3.68 1.94 5.61
N ILE A 12 -4.45 0.94 6.03
CA ILE A 12 -5.90 1.05 6.23
C ILE A 12 -6.25 1.99 7.39
N THR A 13 -5.32 2.23 8.32
CA THR A 13 -5.47 3.20 9.41
C THR A 13 -5.75 4.62 8.92
N CYS A 14 -5.28 5.00 7.73
CA CYS A 14 -5.57 6.29 7.09
C CYS A 14 -6.39 6.13 5.80
N HIS A 15 -6.28 4.99 5.13
CA HIS A 15 -6.91 4.73 3.82
C HIS A 15 -8.07 3.73 3.91
N SER A 16 -8.81 3.70 5.01
CA SER A 16 -10.10 3.01 5.05
C SER A 16 -11.18 3.84 4.37
N LYS A 17 -12.29 3.22 3.94
CA LYS A 17 -13.43 3.91 3.33
C LYS A 17 -14.02 5.02 4.21
N ASN A 18 -13.93 4.87 5.53
CA ASN A 18 -14.46 5.85 6.49
C ASN A 18 -13.55 7.07 6.66
N ILE A 19 -12.24 6.93 6.43
CA ILE A 19 -11.25 8.01 6.64
C ILE A 19 -10.85 8.61 5.29
N ALA A 20 -10.53 7.75 4.31
CA ALA A 20 -10.21 8.08 2.93
C ALA A 20 -9.20 9.24 2.81
N SER A 21 -8.16 9.26 3.65
CA SER A 21 -7.13 10.30 3.62
C SER A 21 -6.52 10.42 2.22
N GLY A 22 -6.44 11.65 1.71
CA GLY A 22 -5.94 11.92 0.36
C GLY A 22 -6.85 11.37 -0.75
N GLY A 23 -8.10 11.00 -0.45
CA GLY A 23 -9.06 10.45 -1.41
C GLY A 23 -8.78 9.01 -1.83
N VAL A 24 -7.89 8.29 -1.12
CA VAL A 24 -7.50 6.92 -1.42
C VAL A 24 -8.09 5.95 -0.41
N VAL A 25 -8.70 4.87 -0.90
CA VAL A 25 -9.28 3.78 -0.12
C VAL A 25 -8.55 2.47 -0.47
N LEU A 26 -8.17 1.70 0.56
CA LEU A 26 -7.34 0.50 0.50
C LEU A 26 -7.86 -0.62 1.43
N ASP A 27 -9.12 -0.56 1.85
CA ASP A 27 -9.70 -1.52 2.82
C ASP A 27 -10.35 -2.76 2.20
N THR A 28 -10.31 -2.87 0.86
CA THR A 28 -10.69 -4.09 0.14
C THR A 28 -9.54 -4.60 -0.71
N TYR A 29 -9.56 -5.88 -1.08
CA TYR A 29 -8.55 -6.45 -1.97
C TYR A 29 -8.56 -5.74 -3.33
N GLU A 30 -9.74 -5.46 -3.88
CA GLU A 30 -9.92 -4.84 -5.20
C GLU A 30 -9.33 -3.43 -5.23
N SER A 31 -9.56 -2.64 -4.18
CA SER A 31 -9.05 -1.26 -4.09
C SER A 31 -7.53 -1.23 -3.94
N VAL A 32 -6.96 -2.14 -3.15
CA VAL A 32 -5.49 -2.29 -3.05
C VAL A 32 -4.89 -2.73 -4.37
N ARG A 33 -5.48 -3.75 -5.01
CA ARG A 33 -5.02 -4.28 -6.30
C ARG A 33 -5.02 -3.21 -7.38
N GLU A 34 -6.06 -2.38 -7.45
CA GLU A 34 -6.11 -1.27 -8.40
C GLU A 34 -4.93 -0.30 -8.23
N GLN A 35 -4.58 0.07 -6.99
CA GLN A 35 -3.43 0.94 -6.72
C GLN A 35 -2.08 0.26 -6.98
N ALA A 36 -2.00 -1.05 -6.74
CA ALA A 36 -0.82 -1.85 -7.07
C ALA A 36 -0.57 -1.87 -8.59
N GLN A 37 -1.61 -2.14 -9.39
CA GLN A 37 -1.55 -2.18 -10.85
C GLN A 37 -1.21 -0.83 -11.47
N LYS A 38 -1.65 0.27 -10.85
CA LYS A 38 -1.26 1.64 -11.25
C LYS A 38 0.18 2.00 -10.86
N GLY A 39 0.88 1.13 -10.14
CA GLY A 39 2.18 1.40 -9.54
C GLY A 39 2.15 2.42 -8.39
N ALA A 40 0.96 2.95 -8.06
CA ALA A 40 0.78 3.99 -7.05
C ALA A 40 1.08 3.47 -5.64
N LEU A 41 0.72 2.22 -5.33
CA LEU A 41 1.01 1.60 -4.04
C LEU A 41 2.51 1.56 -3.77
N MET A 42 3.30 0.96 -4.67
CA MET A 42 4.76 0.87 -4.50
C MET A 42 5.45 2.22 -4.72
N GLY A 43 4.93 3.10 -5.57
CA GLY A 43 5.42 4.47 -5.73
C GLY A 43 5.35 5.27 -4.44
N ALA A 44 4.22 5.19 -3.73
CA ALA A 44 4.02 5.84 -2.44
C ALA A 44 4.86 5.21 -1.33
N ILE A 45 4.94 3.87 -1.25
CA ILE A 45 5.73 3.16 -0.22
C ILE A 45 7.24 3.41 -0.38
N LEU A 46 7.73 3.44 -1.63
CA LEU A 46 9.15 3.66 -1.94
C LEU A 46 9.52 5.14 -2.06
N HIS A 47 8.59 6.05 -1.79
CA HIS A 47 8.79 7.51 -1.83
C HIS A 47 9.38 7.97 -3.17
N LYS A 48 8.92 7.37 -4.28
CA LYS A 48 9.40 7.70 -5.62
C LYS A 48 8.97 9.12 -6.01
N SER A 49 9.80 9.80 -6.80
CA SER A 49 9.45 11.09 -7.40
C SER A 49 8.12 10.99 -8.15
N GLY A 50 7.23 11.98 -7.95
CA GLY A 50 5.89 12.02 -8.55
C GLY A 50 4.80 11.33 -7.72
N TYR A 51 5.13 10.66 -6.61
CA TYR A 51 4.16 10.05 -5.69
C TYR A 51 4.16 10.77 -4.34
N GLN A 52 3.03 10.74 -3.63
CA GLN A 52 2.96 11.21 -2.26
C GLN A 52 3.59 10.15 -1.33
N PRO A 53 4.66 10.47 -0.57
CA PRO A 53 5.32 9.52 0.32
C PRO A 53 4.38 8.99 1.40
N MET A 54 4.28 7.67 1.54
CA MET A 54 3.46 7.03 2.55
C MET A 54 4.23 5.94 3.32
N PRO A 55 4.08 5.86 4.65
CA PRO A 55 3.39 6.84 5.50
C PRO A 55 4.12 8.19 5.54
N PRO A 56 3.46 9.31 5.88
CA PRO A 56 4.09 10.63 5.87
C PRO A 56 5.27 10.69 6.86
N GLY A 57 6.43 11.16 6.39
CA GLY A 57 7.62 11.39 7.22
C GLY A 57 8.27 10.15 7.81
N THR A 58 7.81 8.95 7.46
CA THR A 58 8.34 7.67 7.96
C THR A 58 8.34 6.61 6.85
N SER A 59 8.91 5.44 7.14
CA SER A 59 8.85 4.28 6.26
C SER A 59 8.46 3.06 7.07
N ILE A 60 7.70 2.16 6.44
CA ILE A 60 7.44 0.84 7.03
C ILE A 60 8.73 -0.01 6.95
N PRO A 61 8.89 -1.07 7.77
CA PRO A 61 10.09 -1.89 7.77
C PRO A 61 10.37 -2.52 6.39
N GLN A 62 11.65 -2.57 6.01
CA GLN A 62 12.10 -3.07 4.70
C GLN A 62 11.55 -4.47 4.35
N CYS A 63 11.53 -5.40 5.31
CA CYS A 63 10.96 -6.74 5.10
C CYS A 63 9.46 -6.72 4.77
N GLN A 64 8.71 -5.70 5.21
CA GLN A 64 7.31 -5.52 4.84
C GLN A 64 7.18 -4.97 3.42
N ILE A 65 8.03 -4.02 3.04
CA ILE A 65 8.11 -3.48 1.67
C ILE A 65 8.38 -4.61 0.68
N GLU A 66 9.39 -5.45 0.96
CA GLU A 66 9.76 -6.58 0.11
C GLU A 66 8.61 -7.58 -0.07
N LYS A 67 7.82 -7.83 0.98
CA LYS A 67 6.65 -8.71 0.88
C LYS A 67 5.54 -8.13 0.02
N ILE A 68 5.31 -6.82 0.09
CA ILE A 68 4.34 -6.17 -0.80
C ILE A 68 4.86 -6.22 -2.23
N GLN A 69 6.15 -5.92 -2.45
CA GLN A 69 6.75 -5.97 -3.79
C GLN A 69 6.64 -7.37 -4.41
N GLN A 70 6.97 -8.43 -3.66
CA GLN A 70 6.81 -9.82 -4.12
C GLN A 70 5.36 -10.16 -4.48
N TRP A 71 4.40 -9.64 -3.74
CA TRP A 71 2.99 -9.83 -4.04
C TRP A 71 2.55 -9.09 -5.30
N VAL A 72 3.04 -7.87 -5.53
CA VAL A 72 2.84 -7.14 -6.80
C VAL A 72 3.49 -7.89 -7.97
N ASP A 73 4.74 -8.34 -7.80
CA ASP A 73 5.48 -9.10 -8.83
C ASP A 73 4.80 -10.42 -9.19
N ALA A 74 4.07 -11.01 -8.24
CA ALA A 74 3.25 -12.22 -8.44
C ALA A 74 1.87 -11.93 -9.06
N ASN A 75 1.60 -10.71 -9.54
CA ASN A 75 0.31 -10.24 -10.04
C ASN A 75 -0.81 -10.29 -8.99
N GLU A 76 -0.49 -9.84 -7.78
CA GLU A 76 -1.42 -9.59 -6.68
C GLU A 76 -2.34 -10.79 -6.33
N PRO A 77 -1.83 -11.99 -6.02
CA PRO A 77 -2.71 -13.10 -5.66
C PRO A 77 -3.55 -12.78 -4.40
N GLN A 78 -4.79 -13.26 -4.36
CA GLN A 78 -5.69 -13.07 -3.22
C GLN A 78 -5.38 -14.02 -2.06
#